data_AF-A0A6H0A1E1-F1
#
_entry.id   AF-A0A6H0A1E1-F1
#
_cell.length_a   1.000
_cell.length_b   1.000
_cell.length_c   1.000
_cell.angle_alpha   90.00
_cell.angle_beta   90.00
_cell.angle_gamma   90.00
#
_symmetry.space_group_name_H-M   'P 1'
#
loop_
_entity.id
_entity.type
_entity.pdbx_description
1 polymer ?
#
loop_
_entity_poly.entity_id
_entity_poly.type
_entity_poly.pdbx_seq_one_letter_code
_entity_poly.pdbx_strand_id
1 'polypeptide(L)'
;MNIITNIKAIEVAMRNIFICVGLAGVFLLVGCEETKSVEWWTEHHEAALKKEVECKKTGSDSQNCRNVKQANFEYQQLHAKPTDYSKGWDDFYKKGKN
;
A
#
# COMPACT_ATOMS: atom_id res chain seq x y z
N MET A 1 -19.31 -27.95 -48.06
CA MET A 1 -19.06 -27.47 -46.68
C MET A 1 -20.37 -26.91 -46.15
N ASN A 2 -20.91 -27.48 -45.07
CA ASN A 2 -22.33 -27.37 -44.70
C ASN A 2 -22.62 -26.16 -43.81
N ILE A 3 -23.68 -25.41 -44.10
CA ILE A 3 -24.12 -24.22 -43.32
C ILE A 3 -24.27 -24.54 -41.81
N ILE A 4 -24.69 -25.77 -41.50
CA ILE A 4 -24.86 -26.28 -40.12
C ILE A 4 -23.54 -26.34 -39.34
N THR A 5 -22.41 -26.62 -40.00
CA THR A 5 -21.10 -26.66 -39.32
C THR A 5 -20.62 -25.25 -38.97
N ASN A 6 -20.96 -24.24 -39.77
CA ASN A 6 -20.63 -22.84 -39.50
C ASN A 6 -21.45 -22.27 -38.34
N ILE A 7 -22.74 -22.60 -38.25
CA ILE A 7 -23.61 -22.14 -37.13
C ILE A 7 -23.13 -22.69 -35.78
N LYS A 8 -22.82 -23.99 -35.72
CA LYS A 8 -22.27 -24.61 -34.50
C LYS A 8 -20.92 -24.00 -34.10
N ALA A 9 -20.08 -23.65 -35.07
CA ALA A 9 -18.79 -23.00 -34.80
C ALA A 9 -18.98 -21.59 -34.20
N ILE A 10 -19.97 -20.83 -34.68
CA ILE A 10 -20.31 -19.50 -34.14
C ILE A 10 -20.84 -19.59 -32.71
N GLU A 11 -21.70 -20.56 -32.42
CA GLU A 11 -22.27 -20.77 -31.08
C GLU A 11 -21.20 -21.20 -30.06
N VAL A 12 -20.25 -22.04 -30.48
CA VAL A 12 -19.07 -22.43 -29.69
C VAL A 12 -18.16 -21.22 -29.46
N ALA A 13 -17.90 -20.42 -30.48
CA ALA A 13 -17.06 -19.22 -30.36
C ALA A 13 -17.67 -18.19 -29.42
N MET A 14 -18.98 -17.93 -29.53
CA MET A 14 -19.69 -16.98 -28.68
C MET A 14 -19.72 -17.42 -27.20
N ARG A 15 -19.97 -18.71 -26.93
CA ARG A 15 -19.89 -19.27 -25.58
C ARG A 15 -18.49 -19.12 -24.96
N ASN A 16 -17.45 -19.38 -25.74
CA ASN A 16 -16.07 -19.25 -25.26
C ASN A 16 -15.69 -17.79 -24.98
N ILE A 17 -16.18 -16.83 -25.79
CA ILE A 17 -15.98 -15.40 -25.54
C ILE A 17 -16.64 -14.96 -24.23
N PHE A 18 -17.88 -15.38 -23.97
CA PHE A 18 -18.55 -15.07 -22.70
C PHE A 18 -17.80 -15.62 -21.48
N ILE A 19 -17.25 -16.84 -21.58
CA ILE A 19 -16.43 -17.43 -20.52
C ILE A 19 -15.15 -16.61 -20.30
N CYS A 20 -14.45 -16.23 -21.37
CA CYS A 20 -13.23 -15.43 -21.28
C CYS A 20 -13.48 -14.05 -20.65
N VAL A 21 -14.55 -13.36 -21.06
CA VAL A 21 -14.91 -12.05 -20.51
C VAL A 21 -15.33 -12.16 -19.04
N GLY A 22 -16.11 -13.19 -18.68
CA GLY A 22 -16.52 -13.45 -17.31
C GLY A 22 -15.33 -13.73 -16.38
N LEU A 23 -14.36 -14.54 -16.83
CA LEU A 23 -13.15 -14.83 -16.07
C LEU A 23 -12.25 -13.59 -15.90
N ALA A 24 -12.13 -12.75 -16.93
CA ALA A 24 -11.35 -11.51 -16.84
C ALA A 24 -11.93 -10.52 -15.81
N GLY A 25 -13.25 -10.45 -15.66
CA GLY A 25 -13.92 -9.54 -14.73
C GLY A 25 -13.62 -9.81 -13.24
N VAL A 26 -13.43 -11.08 -12.85
CA VAL A 26 -13.15 -11.45 -11.45
C VAL A 26 -11.79 -10.95 -10.98
N PHE A 27 -10.81 -10.86 -11.89
CA PHE A 27 -9.47 -10.34 -11.56
C PHE A 27 -9.44 -8.84 -11.27
N LEU A 28 -10.45 -8.07 -11.71
CA LEU A 28 -10.55 -6.65 -11.41
C LEU A 28 -10.95 -6.38 -9.95
N LEU A 29 -11.58 -7.34 -9.28
CA LEU A 29 -12.08 -7.19 -7.91
C LEU A 29 -11.05 -7.59 -6.84
N VAL A 30 -10.08 -8.45 -7.17
CA VAL A 30 -9.08 -8.94 -6.20
C VAL A 30 -7.94 -7.95 -5.92
N GLY A 31 -7.93 -6.79 -6.58
CA GLY A 31 -6.88 -5.76 -6.44
C GLY A 31 -7.19 -4.64 -5.44
N CYS A 32 -8.39 -4.57 -4.87
CA CYS A 32 -8.77 -3.49 -3.96
C CYS A 32 -8.58 -3.92 -2.51
N GLU A 33 -7.35 -3.78 -1.99
CA GLU A 33 -7.13 -3.85 -0.54
C GLU A 33 -7.91 -2.71 0.13
N GLU A 34 -8.64 -3.03 1.20
CA GLU A 34 -9.34 -2.01 1.99
C GLU A 34 -8.34 -0.94 2.45
N THR A 35 -8.69 0.32 2.20
CA THR A 35 -7.85 1.45 2.59
C THR A 35 -8.09 1.77 4.05
N LYS A 36 -7.05 1.59 4.88
CA LYS A 36 -7.10 1.94 6.30
C LYS A 36 -6.56 3.35 6.50
N SER A 37 -7.13 4.08 7.46
CA SER A 37 -6.72 5.44 7.80
C SER A 37 -5.33 5.49 8.44
N VAL A 38 -4.70 6.67 8.43
CA VAL A 38 -3.43 6.91 9.14
C VAL A 38 -3.56 6.57 10.63
N GLU A 39 -4.62 7.05 11.28
CA GLU A 39 -4.91 6.81 12.70
C GLU A 39 -4.93 5.31 13.03
N TRP A 40 -5.62 4.50 12.23
CA TRP A 40 -5.66 3.06 12.43
C TRP A 40 -4.25 2.45 12.40
N TRP A 41 -3.42 2.86 11.43
CA TRP A 41 -2.03 2.38 11.34
C TRP A 41 -1.16 2.86 12.50
N THR A 42 -1.37 4.08 13.01
CA THR A 42 -0.65 4.62 14.17
C THR A 42 -0.98 3.83 15.44
N GLU A 43 -2.26 3.52 15.67
CA GLU A 43 -2.71 2.67 16.78
C GLU A 43 -2.23 1.23 16.65
N HIS A 44 -2.10 0.73 15.41
CA HIS A 44 -1.66 -0.62 15.09
C HIS A 44 -0.23 -0.63 14.52
N HIS A 45 0.71 0.01 15.23
CA HIS A 45 2.06 0.27 14.71
C HIS A 45 2.81 -1.01 14.27
N GLU A 46 2.63 -2.15 14.94
CA GLU A 46 3.22 -3.42 14.49
C GLU A 46 2.71 -3.86 13.10
N ALA A 47 1.43 -3.63 12.81
CA ALA A 47 0.86 -3.89 11.49
C ALA A 47 1.40 -2.90 10.46
N ALA A 48 1.58 -1.64 10.84
CA ALA A 48 2.19 -0.62 10.00
C ALA A 48 3.64 -0.98 9.63
N LEU A 49 4.45 -1.46 10.58
CA LEU A 49 5.83 -1.91 10.33
C LEU A 49 5.88 -3.09 9.34
N LYS A 50 4.99 -4.08 9.49
CA LYS A 50 4.90 -5.21 8.54
C LYS A 50 4.53 -4.73 7.14
N LYS A 51 3.53 -3.85 7.04
CA LYS A 51 3.10 -3.30 5.76
C LYS A 51 4.17 -2.41 5.13
N GLU A 52 4.96 -1.67 5.91
CA GLU A 52 6.07 -0.87 5.41
C GLU A 52 7.13 -1.73 4.71
N VAL A 53 7.45 -2.91 5.27
CA VAL A 53 8.36 -3.88 4.63
C VAL A 53 7.81 -4.34 3.28
N GLU A 54 6.51 -4.63 3.19
CA GLU A 54 5.85 -4.98 1.93
C GLU A 54 5.89 -3.84 0.91
N CYS A 55 5.59 -2.61 1.34
CA CYS A 55 5.64 -1.41 0.50
C CYS A 55 7.05 -1.18 -0.07
N LYS A 56 8.09 -1.33 0.75
CA LYS A 56 9.50 -1.21 0.31
C LYS A 56 9.91 -2.31 -0.67
N LYS A 57 9.47 -3.55 -0.42
CA LYS A 57 9.79 -4.69 -1.30
C LYS A 57 9.16 -4.56 -2.67
N THR A 58 7.92 -4.07 -2.74
CA THR A 58 7.14 -3.95 -3.98
C THR A 58 7.37 -2.64 -4.71
N GLY A 59 7.87 -1.60 -4.02
CA GLY A 59 7.92 -0.24 -4.54
C GLY A 59 6.51 0.38 -4.70
N SER A 60 5.51 -0.16 -3.99
CA SER A 60 4.12 0.28 -4.10
C SER A 60 3.92 1.65 -3.46
N ASP A 61 3.27 2.55 -4.19
CA ASP A 61 2.72 3.82 -3.67
C ASP A 61 1.19 3.74 -3.56
N SER A 62 0.67 2.61 -3.07
CA SER A 62 -0.76 2.50 -2.76
C SER A 62 -1.16 3.49 -1.66
N GLN A 63 -2.46 3.76 -1.52
CA GLN A 63 -2.94 4.63 -0.44
C GLN A 63 -2.55 4.11 0.94
N ASN A 64 -2.58 2.78 1.14
CA ASN A 64 -2.09 2.16 2.37
C ASN A 64 -0.59 2.39 2.58
N CYS A 65 0.25 2.31 1.55
CA CYS A 65 1.68 2.58 1.69
C CYS A 65 1.99 4.05 2.05
N ARG A 66 1.23 5.00 1.49
CA ARG A 66 1.31 6.42 1.91
C ARG A 66 0.87 6.61 3.36
N ASN A 67 -0.24 5.99 3.75
CA ASN A 67 -0.77 6.10 5.11
C ASN A 67 0.16 5.48 6.15
N VAL A 68 0.77 4.32 5.85
CA VAL A 68 1.77 3.67 6.71
C VAL A 68 2.99 4.55 6.92
N LYS A 69 3.48 5.21 5.86
CA LYS A 69 4.62 6.13 5.98
C LYS A 69 4.31 7.28 6.94
N GLN A 70 3.12 7.87 6.80
CA GLN A 70 2.67 8.94 7.70
C GLN A 70 2.49 8.43 9.13
N ALA A 71 1.85 7.28 9.32
CA ALA A 71 1.61 6.68 10.63
C ALA A 71 2.91 6.35 11.37
N ASN A 72 3.91 5.83 10.65
CA ASN A 72 5.22 5.55 11.25
C ASN A 72 5.95 6.83 11.66
N PHE A 73 5.81 7.91 10.89
CA PHE A 73 6.33 9.22 11.29
C PHE A 73 5.62 9.76 12.54
N GLU A 74 4.29 9.73 12.57
CA GLU A 74 3.49 10.18 13.72
C GLU A 74 3.81 9.37 14.98
N TYR A 75 3.91 8.05 14.87
CA TYR A 75 4.31 7.19 15.97
C TYR A 75 5.67 7.58 16.54
N GLN A 76 6.66 7.87 15.69
CA GLN A 76 7.97 8.34 16.12
C GLN A 76 7.91 9.69 16.86
N GLN A 77 7.07 10.63 16.39
CA GLN A 77 6.90 11.92 17.06
C GLN A 77 6.23 11.75 18.44
N LEU A 78 5.18 10.94 18.53
CA LEU A 78 4.47 10.67 19.79
C LEU A 78 5.36 10.03 20.86
N HIS A 79 6.32 9.20 20.44
CA HIS A 79 7.22 8.47 21.33
C HIS A 79 8.64 9.07 21.38
N ALA A 80 8.84 10.25 20.79
CA ALA A 80 10.12 10.94 20.84
C ALA A 80 10.44 11.34 22.28
N LYS A 81 11.68 11.08 22.71
CA LYS A 81 12.15 11.61 24.00
C LYS A 81 12.24 13.14 23.89
N PRO A 82 11.75 13.91 24.87
CA PRO A 82 11.95 15.34 24.88
C PRO A 82 13.45 15.63 24.83
N THR A 83 13.84 16.54 23.93
CA THR A 83 15.22 17.01 23.88
C THR A 83 15.48 17.92 25.06
N ASP A 84 16.55 17.65 25.80
CA ASP A 84 17.06 18.58 26.80
C ASP A 84 17.85 19.68 26.09
N TYR A 85 17.17 20.79 25.80
CA TYR A 85 17.76 21.93 25.09
C TYR A 85 18.92 22.57 25.87
N SER A 86 18.99 22.43 27.19
CA SER A 86 20.06 23.05 28.00
C SER A 86 21.44 22.51 27.62
N LYS A 87 21.55 21.19 27.40
CA LYS A 87 22.81 20.55 26.97
C LYS A 87 23.26 21.00 25.58
N GLY A 88 22.31 21.20 24.67
CA GLY A 88 22.62 21.69 23.33
C GLY A 88 23.22 23.10 23.39
N TRP A 89 22.60 24.00 24.15
CA TRP A 89 23.10 25.36 24.34
C TRP A 89 24.48 25.42 24.99
N ASP A 90 24.74 24.56 25.97
CA ASP A 90 26.05 24.47 26.63
C ASP A 90 27.17 24.06 25.66
N ASP A 91 26.90 23.10 24.77
CA ASP A 91 27.85 22.63 23.76
C ASP A 91 28.13 23.71 22.69
N PHE A 92 27.09 24.42 22.23
CA PHE A 92 27.25 25.53 21.29
C PHE A 92 28.09 26.67 21.90
N TYR A 93 27.80 27.05 23.15
CA TYR A 93 28.53 28.13 23.84
C TYR A 93 30.00 27.76 24.09
N LYS A 94 30.29 26.51 24.48
CA LYS A 94 31.67 26.02 24.65
C LYS A 94 32.46 26.02 23.33
N LYS A 95 31.82 25.62 22.23
CA LYS A 95 32.47 25.56 20.90
C LYS A 95 32.83 26.93 20.35
N GLY A 96 32.06 27.98 20.66
CA GLY A 96 32.35 29.34 20.23
C GLY A 96 33.47 30.06 20.99
N LYS A 97 34.01 29.46 22.05
CA LYS A 97 35.11 30.03 22.86
C LYS A 97 36.50 29.45 22.56
N ASN A 98 36.60 28.45 21.68
CA ASN A 98 37.87 27.82 21.27
C ASN A 98 38.27 28.26 19.87
#